data_AF-A0A7X8Z608-F1
#
_entry.id   AF-A0A7X8Z608-F1
#
_cell.length_a   1.000
_cell.length_b   1.000
_cell.length_c   1.000
_cell.angle_alpha   90.00
_cell.angle_beta   90.00
_cell.angle_gamma   90.00
#
_symmetry.space_group_name_H-M   'P 1'
#
loop_
_entity.id
_entity.type
_entity.pdbx_description
1 polymer ?
#
loop_
_entity_poly.entity_id
_entity_poly.type
_entity_poly.pdbx_seq_one_letter_code
_entity_poly.pdbx_strand_id
1 'polypeptide(L)'
;LVATMCGITEVNPLPAHYLCPACKYLEFPENTRRLSGIDLPAKDCPRCGQPLRKDGHDIPFATFMGFEGDKEPDIDLNFSGEYQAEVQRYTEELFGKDQVFRAGTISTLAEKTAFGFVRGYLEERGLKLKNAEINRLVKGCSGIKRTTGQHPGGMMVIPTGREIYDFTPVQYPANDRNAEWITTHFDYRSLSGRLVKLDLLGHDDPTVLKMLSDLTGVDPTTIPLDDPGTLALFSSAAPLGLDPEELGFDLGTLGIPEFGTEFVRQMLAETKPATFSDLVYISGLSHGTGVWLGNAQELIKKQVATLAEVISTRDDIMNYLIDKGLPPRQAFGIMEKVRKGKGLTDEEAKTLKEYAVPDWYIDSCRKIQYMFPKAHAVAYVMMAFRIAYFKLHYPEAFYASYFTVRASEFDAELMLRSPGEIYEQLQELKRKGNEASAKEKNLYTILELVREAMLRGIRFLPVDLYLSDPVRFLITPEGLRVPLIALPGLGENAAICLDRARREMNFCSVEDLKTRARLSSAVIDVLKKNGCLKGLPEKNQLTLF
;
A
#
# COMPACT_ATOMS: atom_id res chain seq x y z
N LEU A 1 23.49 -1.37 3.66
CA LEU A 1 24.03 -1.44 5.03
C LEU A 1 24.18 -0.05 5.61
N VAL A 2 24.88 0.87 4.92
CA VAL A 2 25.01 2.28 5.36
C VAL A 2 23.63 2.90 5.64
N ALA A 3 22.67 2.76 4.73
CA ALA A 3 21.29 3.23 4.95
C ALA A 3 20.66 2.67 6.24
N THR A 4 20.87 1.38 6.54
CA THR A 4 20.43 0.72 7.79
C THR A 4 21.10 1.34 9.01
N MET A 5 22.43 1.53 8.97
CA MET A 5 23.19 2.11 10.08
C MET A 5 22.88 3.59 10.32
N CYS A 6 22.43 4.31 9.29
CA CYS A 6 21.98 5.69 9.37
C CYS A 6 20.50 5.84 9.77
N GLY A 7 19.76 4.74 9.98
CA GLY A 7 18.33 4.78 10.31
C GLY A 7 17.42 5.22 9.15
N ILE A 8 17.90 5.16 7.91
CA ILE A 8 17.12 5.49 6.70
C ILE A 8 16.23 4.32 6.28
N THR A 9 16.60 3.09 6.66
CA THR A 9 15.79 1.89 6.42
C THR A 9 15.92 0.91 7.57
N GLU A 10 14.85 0.21 7.89
CA GLU A 10 14.87 -0.90 8.85
C GLU A 10 15.39 -2.22 8.24
N VAL A 11 15.55 -2.28 6.91
CA VAL A 11 15.98 -3.49 6.21
C VAL A 11 17.50 -3.66 6.37
N ASN A 12 17.93 -4.77 6.96
CA ASN A 12 19.34 -5.13 7.05
C ASN A 12 19.76 -6.01 5.87
N PRO A 13 20.62 -5.52 4.96
CA PRO A 13 20.95 -6.26 3.74
C PRO A 13 22.04 -7.32 3.92
N LEU A 14 22.63 -7.45 5.12
CA LEU A 14 23.63 -8.49 5.37
C LEU A 14 23.05 -9.89 5.16
N PRO A 15 23.89 -10.92 4.93
CA PRO A 15 23.44 -12.31 4.99
C PRO A 15 22.76 -12.61 6.32
N ALA A 16 21.88 -13.61 6.35
CA ALA A 16 21.20 -14.03 7.57
C ALA A 16 22.21 -14.34 8.68
N HIS A 17 22.00 -13.76 9.87
CA HIS A 17 22.95 -13.84 10.97
C HIS A 17 22.28 -13.74 12.35
N TYR A 18 23.03 -14.16 13.36
CA TYR A 18 22.71 -13.93 14.76
C TYR A 18 23.57 -12.81 15.35
N LEU A 19 22.97 -11.93 16.14
CA LEU A 19 23.66 -10.88 16.90
C LEU A 19 23.24 -10.90 18.36
N CYS A 20 24.20 -10.99 19.28
CA CYS A 20 23.94 -10.85 20.70
C CYS A 20 23.82 -9.37 21.08
N PRO A 21 22.68 -8.92 21.63
CA PRO A 21 22.51 -7.52 22.02
C PRO A 21 23.43 -7.11 23.19
N ALA A 22 23.82 -8.06 24.05
CA ALA A 22 24.64 -7.81 25.23
C ALA A 22 26.15 -7.80 24.92
N CYS A 23 26.72 -8.93 24.49
CA CYS A 23 28.17 -9.07 24.32
C CYS A 23 28.67 -8.87 22.87
N LYS A 24 27.75 -8.54 21.94
CA LYS A 24 28.04 -8.29 20.51
C LYS A 24 28.66 -9.47 19.76
N TYR A 25 28.49 -10.69 20.26
CA TYR A 25 28.77 -11.90 19.49
C TYR A 25 27.96 -11.90 18.19
N LEU A 26 28.62 -12.19 17.08
CA LEU A 26 28.06 -12.21 15.74
C LEU A 26 28.39 -13.55 15.09
N GLU A 27 27.39 -14.18 14.49
CA GLU A 27 27.52 -15.47 13.80
C GLU A 27 26.75 -15.44 12.48
N PHE A 28 27.43 -15.82 11.39
CA PHE A 28 26.82 -16.06 10.09
C PHE A 28 26.75 -17.56 9.86
N PRO A 29 25.57 -18.19 9.96
CA PRO A 29 25.44 -19.62 9.72
C PRO A 29 25.74 -19.96 8.24
N GLU A 30 26.28 -21.15 8.00
CA GLU A 30 26.52 -21.65 6.66
C GLU A 30 25.21 -21.94 5.90
N ASN A 31 25.23 -21.89 4.57
CA ASN A 31 24.12 -22.26 3.68
C ASN A 31 22.81 -21.46 3.89
N THR A 32 22.89 -20.22 4.36
CA THR A 32 21.72 -19.35 4.57
C THR A 32 21.35 -18.49 3.37
N ARG A 33 21.85 -18.85 2.18
CA ARG A 33 21.64 -18.07 0.97
C ARG A 33 20.15 -17.96 0.64
N ARG A 34 19.71 -16.75 0.27
CA ARG A 34 18.29 -16.41 0.03
C ARG A 34 17.36 -16.50 1.24
N LEU A 35 17.80 -17.02 2.38
CA LEU A 35 17.02 -17.02 3.62
C LEU A 35 17.07 -15.65 4.29
N SER A 36 15.99 -15.29 4.97
CA SER A 36 15.97 -14.19 5.92
C SER A 36 16.52 -14.68 7.26
N GLY A 37 17.27 -13.84 7.96
CA GLY A 37 17.68 -14.09 9.34
C GLY A 37 16.49 -14.33 10.27
N ILE A 38 15.33 -13.74 9.94
CA ILE A 38 14.08 -13.96 10.67
C ILE A 38 13.70 -15.45 10.72
N ASP A 39 14.03 -16.22 9.68
CA ASP A 39 13.72 -17.66 9.59
C ASP A 39 14.69 -18.55 10.38
N LEU A 40 15.78 -17.99 10.91
CA LEU A 40 16.71 -18.75 11.72
C LEU A 40 16.03 -19.23 13.01
N PRO A 41 16.34 -20.45 13.50
CA PRO A 41 15.80 -20.94 14.76
C PRO A 41 16.26 -20.06 15.93
N ALA A 42 15.46 -19.95 16.99
CA ALA A 42 15.89 -19.27 18.20
C ALA A 42 17.14 -19.95 18.80
N LYS A 43 18.09 -19.13 19.27
CA LYS A 43 19.38 -19.59 19.76
C LYS A 43 19.89 -18.65 20.85
N ASP A 44 20.49 -19.21 21.90
CA ASP A 44 21.16 -18.43 22.95
C ASP A 44 22.63 -18.15 22.60
N CYS A 45 23.15 -17.03 23.09
CA CYS A 45 24.50 -16.61 22.82
C CYS A 45 25.51 -17.57 23.47
N PRO A 46 26.44 -18.19 22.71
CA PRO A 46 27.41 -19.13 23.27
C PRO A 46 28.44 -18.46 24.20
N ARG A 47 28.51 -17.12 24.22
CA ARG A 47 29.45 -16.36 25.07
C ARG A 47 28.85 -15.88 26.39
N CYS A 48 27.57 -15.52 26.41
CA CYS A 48 26.94 -14.88 27.59
C CYS A 48 25.56 -15.44 27.96
N GLY A 49 25.04 -16.42 27.22
CA GLY A 49 23.75 -17.06 27.49
C GLY A 49 22.50 -16.24 27.16
N GLN A 50 22.66 -14.97 26.75
CA GLN A 50 21.51 -14.13 26.37
C GLN A 50 20.92 -14.55 25.00
N PRO A 51 19.59 -14.46 24.80
CA PRO A 51 18.97 -14.75 23.51
C PRO A 51 19.59 -13.93 22.37
N LEU A 52 19.88 -14.58 21.25
CA LEU A 52 20.41 -13.91 20.06
C LEU A 52 19.27 -13.25 19.28
N ARG A 53 19.49 -12.02 18.80
CA ARG A 53 18.67 -11.43 17.74
C ARG A 53 19.02 -12.07 16.41
N LYS A 54 18.03 -12.14 15.52
CA LYS A 54 18.16 -12.71 14.18
C LYS A 54 17.86 -11.61 13.17
N ASP A 55 18.69 -11.47 12.15
CA ASP A 55 18.57 -10.39 11.18
C ASP A 55 19.32 -10.71 9.87
N GLY A 56 19.17 -9.87 8.85
CA GLY A 56 19.85 -9.98 7.57
C GLY A 56 18.99 -10.64 6.49
N HIS A 57 18.92 -10.03 5.32
CA HIS A 57 18.06 -10.47 4.22
C HIS A 57 18.83 -10.80 2.92
N ASP A 58 20.16 -10.82 2.97
CA ASP A 58 21.04 -11.18 1.85
C ASP A 58 20.74 -10.37 0.58
N ILE A 59 20.87 -9.03 0.69
CA ILE A 59 20.55 -8.08 -0.37
C ILE A 59 21.84 -7.41 -0.87
N PRO A 60 22.21 -7.59 -2.15
CA PRO A 60 23.43 -7.01 -2.70
C PRO A 60 23.32 -5.50 -2.85
N PHE A 61 24.37 -4.78 -2.44
CA PHE A 61 24.43 -3.32 -2.58
C PHE A 61 24.33 -2.84 -4.04
N ALA A 62 24.84 -3.65 -4.98
CA ALA A 62 24.81 -3.34 -6.41
C ALA A 62 23.38 -3.16 -6.95
N THR A 63 22.35 -3.70 -6.29
CA THR A 63 20.96 -3.41 -6.65
C THR A 63 20.61 -1.92 -6.53
N PHE A 64 21.27 -1.19 -5.63
CA PHE A 64 21.06 0.23 -5.41
C PHE A 64 21.84 1.09 -6.42
N MET A 65 23.17 0.99 -6.45
CA MET A 65 24.08 1.87 -7.23
C MET A 65 24.73 1.22 -8.46
N GLY A 66 24.43 -0.03 -8.76
CA GLY A 66 25.22 -0.80 -9.73
C GLY A 66 26.61 -1.16 -9.17
N PHE A 67 27.50 -1.62 -10.04
CA PHE A 67 28.88 -1.99 -9.67
C PHE A 67 29.87 -0.85 -9.87
N GLU A 68 29.58 0.08 -10.78
CA GLU A 68 30.49 1.17 -11.16
C GLU A 68 29.90 2.56 -10.86
N GLY A 69 28.80 2.64 -10.10
CA GLY A 69 28.06 3.89 -9.92
C GLY A 69 27.33 4.32 -11.19
N ASP A 70 27.06 3.38 -12.10
CA ASP A 70 26.42 3.57 -13.39
C ASP A 70 24.89 3.73 -13.30
N LYS A 71 24.36 3.68 -12.07
CA LYS A 71 22.96 3.92 -11.77
C LYS A 71 22.84 5.06 -10.76
N GLU A 72 22.06 6.07 -11.11
CA GLU A 72 21.57 7.08 -10.19
C GLU A 72 20.45 6.47 -9.32
N PRO A 73 20.64 6.37 -7.99
CA PRO A 73 19.59 5.90 -7.11
C PRO A 73 18.71 7.05 -6.62
N ASP A 74 17.45 6.75 -6.41
CA ASP A 74 16.55 7.58 -5.62
C ASP A 74 16.44 6.99 -4.19
N ILE A 75 16.10 7.81 -3.20
CA ILE A 75 15.76 7.34 -1.85
C ILE A 75 14.25 7.49 -1.65
N ASP A 76 13.59 6.36 -1.43
CA ASP A 76 12.16 6.25 -1.19
C ASP A 76 11.88 6.11 0.30
N LEU A 77 11.03 6.98 0.85
CA LEU A 77 10.59 6.96 2.23
C LEU A 77 9.07 7.06 2.31
N ASN A 78 8.45 6.11 2.99
CA ASN A 78 7.02 6.10 3.25
C ASN A 78 6.74 6.79 4.60
N PHE A 79 6.10 7.96 4.54
CA PHE A 79 5.59 8.68 5.70
C PHE A 79 4.07 8.47 5.83
N SER A 80 3.55 8.72 7.02
CA SER A 80 2.10 8.88 7.18
C SER A 80 1.59 9.98 6.25
N GLY A 81 0.47 9.75 5.56
CA GLY A 81 -0.17 10.77 4.73
C GLY A 81 -0.48 12.07 5.50
N GLU A 82 -0.76 11.96 6.80
CA GLU A 82 -0.99 13.11 7.70
C GLU A 82 0.28 13.94 7.93
N TYR A 83 1.46 13.33 7.82
CA TYR A 83 2.77 13.95 8.13
C TYR A 83 3.59 14.29 6.87
N GLN A 84 3.19 13.78 5.70
CA GLN A 84 3.95 13.91 4.46
C GLN A 84 4.27 15.38 4.11
N ALA A 85 3.29 16.27 4.25
CA ALA A 85 3.45 17.69 3.93
C ALA A 85 4.47 18.39 4.84
N GLU A 86 4.54 17.99 6.11
CA GLU A 86 5.51 18.55 7.08
C GLU A 86 6.94 18.13 6.72
N VAL A 87 7.16 16.85 6.37
CA VAL A 87 8.49 16.38 5.96
C VAL A 87 8.93 17.00 4.63
N GLN A 88 8.02 17.17 3.69
CA GLN A 88 8.33 17.86 2.44
C GLN A 88 8.77 19.31 2.72
N ARG A 89 8.09 20.02 3.62
CA ARG A 89 8.50 21.37 4.03
C ARG A 89 9.86 21.40 4.72
N TYR A 90 10.17 20.40 5.54
CA TYR A 90 11.47 20.30 6.18
C TYR A 90 12.62 20.25 5.16
N THR A 91 12.39 19.78 3.93
CA THR A 91 13.42 19.86 2.87
C THR A 91 13.75 21.30 2.47
N GLU A 92 12.81 22.25 2.53
CA GLU A 92 13.08 23.67 2.30
C GLU A 92 13.96 24.25 3.41
N GLU A 93 13.80 23.79 4.66
CA GLU A 93 14.66 24.20 5.78
C GLU A 93 16.08 23.65 5.63
N LEU A 94 16.20 22.40 5.17
CA LEU A 94 17.49 21.72 4.99
C LEU A 94 18.31 22.29 3.82
N PHE A 95 17.69 22.52 2.67
CA PHE A 95 18.39 22.87 1.43
C PHE A 95 18.19 24.33 1.01
N GLY A 96 17.15 25.00 1.52
CA GLY A 96 16.71 26.32 1.08
C GLY A 96 15.53 26.23 0.10
N LYS A 97 14.59 27.17 0.24
CA LYS A 97 13.35 27.23 -0.55
C LYS A 97 13.57 27.29 -2.07
N ASP A 98 14.64 27.95 -2.52
CA ASP A 98 14.97 28.08 -3.94
C ASP A 98 15.81 26.91 -4.49
N GLN A 99 16.10 25.90 -3.65
CA GLN A 99 16.93 24.74 -4.00
C GLN A 99 16.14 23.43 -3.99
N VAL A 100 14.84 23.46 -3.69
CA VAL A 100 13.98 22.28 -3.72
C VAL A 100 12.66 22.60 -4.42
N PHE A 101 12.28 21.74 -5.36
CA PHE A 101 11.04 21.89 -6.10
C PHE A 101 10.29 20.57 -6.13
N ARG A 102 8.96 20.61 -6.07
CA ARG A 102 8.17 19.40 -6.26
C ARG A 102 8.23 18.98 -7.72
N ALA A 103 8.47 17.70 -8.00
CA ALA A 103 8.46 17.23 -9.38
C ALA A 103 7.06 17.43 -9.99
N GLY A 104 6.98 18.05 -11.16
CA GLY A 104 5.73 18.24 -11.89
C GLY A 104 5.31 16.97 -12.64
N THR A 105 4.00 16.86 -12.91
CA THR A 105 3.45 15.80 -13.76
C THR A 105 2.64 16.39 -14.91
N ILE A 106 2.68 15.72 -16.07
CA ILE A 106 1.88 16.06 -17.24
C ILE A 106 0.86 14.95 -17.44
N SER A 107 -0.41 15.25 -17.15
CA SER A 107 -1.50 14.29 -17.34
C SER A 107 -2.01 14.35 -18.77
N THR A 108 -1.90 13.24 -19.48
CA THR A 108 -2.37 13.08 -20.86
C THR A 108 -3.75 12.42 -20.92
N LEU A 109 -4.42 12.54 -22.06
CA LEU A 109 -5.64 11.77 -22.30
C LEU A 109 -5.34 10.28 -22.38
N ALA A 110 -5.85 9.52 -21.41
CA ALA A 110 -5.92 8.07 -21.46
C ALA A 110 -7.04 7.62 -22.41
N GLU A 111 -6.94 6.40 -22.94
CA GLU A 111 -7.88 5.86 -23.93
C GLU A 111 -9.34 5.91 -23.45
N LYS A 112 -9.60 5.63 -22.17
CA LYS A 112 -10.96 5.68 -21.60
C LYS A 112 -11.57 7.08 -21.66
N THR A 113 -10.80 8.12 -21.36
CA THR A 113 -11.25 9.51 -21.44
C THR A 113 -11.38 9.96 -22.89
N ALA A 114 -10.43 9.59 -23.75
CA ALA A 114 -10.48 9.88 -25.18
C ALA A 114 -11.72 9.24 -25.83
N PHE A 115 -12.08 8.01 -25.44
CA PHE A 115 -13.33 7.36 -25.87
C PHE A 115 -14.57 8.17 -25.48
N GLY A 116 -14.64 8.67 -24.24
CA GLY A 116 -15.73 9.55 -23.81
C GLY A 116 -15.87 10.81 -24.67
N PHE A 117 -14.75 11.47 -25.01
CA PHE A 117 -14.75 12.65 -25.87
C PHE A 117 -15.18 12.34 -27.30
N VAL A 118 -14.65 11.26 -27.89
CA VAL A 118 -15.05 10.83 -29.24
C VAL A 118 -16.54 10.52 -29.28
N ARG A 119 -17.08 9.81 -28.28
CA ARG A 119 -18.51 9.49 -28.20
C ARG A 119 -19.37 10.75 -28.07
N GLY A 120 -19.02 11.66 -27.16
CA GLY A 120 -19.73 12.94 -27.00
C GLY A 120 -19.77 13.74 -28.31
N TYR A 121 -18.62 13.87 -28.99
CA TYR A 121 -18.54 14.55 -30.29
C TYR A 121 -19.43 13.90 -31.38
N LEU A 122 -19.44 12.57 -31.45
CA LEU A 122 -20.27 11.85 -32.42
C LEU A 122 -21.76 11.99 -32.13
N GLU A 123 -22.14 11.96 -30.85
CA GLU A 123 -23.52 12.17 -30.39
C GLU A 123 -24.01 13.58 -30.72
N GLU A 124 -23.22 14.61 -30.40
CA GLU A 124 -23.53 16.01 -30.73
C GLU A 124 -23.73 16.25 -32.23
N ARG A 125 -22.99 15.52 -33.07
CA ARG A 125 -23.08 15.62 -34.53
C ARG A 125 -24.03 14.62 -35.18
N GLY A 126 -24.70 13.78 -34.41
CA GLY A 126 -25.59 12.74 -34.92
C GLY A 126 -24.90 11.70 -35.81
N LEU A 127 -23.58 11.50 -35.64
CA LEU A 127 -22.78 10.60 -36.46
C LEU A 127 -22.74 9.19 -35.85
N LYS A 128 -23.05 8.18 -36.67
CA LYS A 128 -22.91 6.77 -36.28
C LYS A 128 -21.74 6.13 -37.02
N LEU A 129 -20.62 5.97 -36.33
CA LEU A 129 -19.41 5.35 -36.89
C LEU A 129 -19.23 3.93 -36.37
N LYS A 130 -18.53 3.10 -37.14
CA LYS A 130 -18.14 1.75 -36.73
C LYS A 130 -17.11 1.82 -35.61
N ASN A 131 -17.09 0.81 -34.73
CA ASN A 131 -16.12 0.72 -33.63
C ASN A 131 -14.66 0.82 -34.09
N ALA A 132 -14.32 0.31 -35.28
CA ALA A 132 -12.98 0.44 -35.85
C ALA A 132 -12.56 1.91 -36.04
N GLU A 133 -13.47 2.75 -36.53
CA GLU A 133 -13.20 4.18 -36.72
C GLU A 133 -13.20 4.94 -35.40
N ILE A 134 -14.10 4.58 -34.47
CA ILE A 134 -14.07 5.11 -33.10
C ILE A 134 -12.71 4.83 -32.47
N ASN A 135 -12.22 3.59 -32.54
CA ASN A 135 -10.93 3.20 -31.97
C ASN A 135 -9.74 3.92 -32.65
N ARG A 136 -9.81 4.16 -33.96
CA ARG A 136 -8.81 4.98 -34.67
C ARG A 136 -8.77 6.41 -34.12
N LEU A 137 -9.94 7.03 -33.93
CA LEU A 137 -10.07 8.37 -33.37
C LEU A 137 -9.57 8.43 -31.92
N VAL A 138 -9.97 7.46 -31.07
CA VAL A 138 -9.48 7.34 -29.69
C VAL A 138 -7.96 7.30 -29.64
N LYS A 139 -7.33 6.46 -30.49
CA LYS A 139 -5.86 6.37 -30.59
C LYS A 139 -5.24 7.70 -31.02
N GLY A 140 -5.86 8.41 -31.97
CA GLY A 140 -5.39 9.73 -32.43
C GLY A 140 -5.48 10.83 -31.37
N CYS A 141 -6.39 10.70 -30.39
CA CYS A 141 -6.53 11.66 -29.29
C CYS A 141 -5.72 11.30 -28.03
N SER A 142 -5.33 10.03 -27.88
CA SER A 142 -4.62 9.56 -26.70
C SER A 142 -3.21 10.12 -26.63
N GLY A 143 -2.73 10.44 -25.43
CA GLY A 143 -1.40 11.03 -25.22
C GLY A 143 -1.35 12.55 -25.35
N ILE A 144 -2.41 13.22 -25.82
CA ILE A 144 -2.49 14.68 -25.82
C ILE A 144 -2.53 15.20 -24.38
N LYS A 145 -1.71 16.22 -24.07
CA LYS A 145 -1.70 16.90 -22.77
C LYS A 145 -3.09 17.45 -22.44
N ARG A 146 -3.59 17.15 -21.24
CA ARG A 146 -4.85 17.68 -20.71
C ARG A 146 -4.62 18.67 -19.57
N THR A 147 -3.84 18.28 -18.56
CA THR A 147 -3.58 19.08 -17.36
C THR A 147 -2.14 18.89 -16.88
N THR A 148 -1.75 19.69 -15.89
CA THR A 148 -0.50 19.50 -15.14
C THR A 148 -0.83 19.27 -13.67
N GLY A 149 0.06 18.59 -12.95
CA GLY A 149 -0.15 18.22 -11.56
C GLY A 149 1.16 18.07 -10.81
N GLN A 150 1.09 17.38 -9.67
CA GLN A 150 2.21 17.18 -8.75
C GLN A 150 2.63 15.71 -8.74
N HIS A 151 3.92 15.44 -8.57
CA HIS A 151 4.40 14.10 -8.23
C HIS A 151 3.94 13.76 -6.81
N PRO A 152 3.56 12.50 -6.53
CA PRO A 152 3.03 12.10 -5.23
C PRO A 152 3.94 12.46 -4.05
N GLY A 153 5.26 12.41 -4.20
CA GLY A 153 6.20 12.77 -3.14
C GLY A 153 7.60 13.20 -3.57
N GLY A 154 7.80 13.42 -4.87
CA GLY A 154 9.15 13.59 -5.43
C GLY A 154 9.62 15.02 -5.26
N MET A 155 10.66 15.21 -4.46
CA MET A 155 11.32 16.49 -4.24
C MET A 155 12.64 16.51 -5.03
N MET A 156 12.72 17.42 -5.99
CA MET A 156 13.91 17.62 -6.83
C MET A 156 14.86 18.57 -6.11
N VAL A 157 16.09 18.11 -5.84
CA VAL A 157 17.10 18.89 -5.13
C VAL A 157 18.07 19.52 -6.13
N ILE A 158 18.25 20.83 -6.06
CA ILE A 158 19.15 21.58 -6.93
C ILE A 158 20.53 21.66 -6.27
N PRO A 159 21.61 21.34 -7.02
CA PRO A 159 22.96 21.45 -6.48
C PRO A 159 23.31 22.89 -6.12
N THR A 160 24.04 23.08 -5.02
CA THR A 160 24.54 24.39 -4.60
C THR A 160 25.33 25.06 -5.73
N GLY A 161 25.01 26.32 -6.02
CA GLY A 161 25.63 27.10 -7.09
C GLY A 161 25.03 26.89 -8.47
N ARG A 162 23.94 26.12 -8.59
CA ARG A 162 23.10 26.02 -9.78
C ARG A 162 21.73 26.64 -9.53
N GLU A 163 21.03 26.94 -10.61
CA GLU A 163 19.64 27.39 -10.56
C GLU A 163 18.73 26.36 -11.23
N ILE A 164 17.46 26.31 -10.83
CA ILE A 164 16.46 25.42 -11.43
C ILE A 164 16.36 25.60 -12.96
N TYR A 165 16.58 26.83 -13.44
CA TYR A 165 16.49 27.22 -14.84
C TYR A 165 17.59 26.61 -15.73
N ASP A 166 18.68 26.10 -15.13
CA ASP A 166 19.68 25.31 -15.85
C ASP A 166 19.11 23.95 -16.31
N PHE A 167 18.01 23.49 -15.70
CA PHE A 167 17.43 22.17 -15.90
C PHE A 167 16.02 22.23 -16.48
N THR A 168 15.16 23.12 -15.96
CA THR A 168 13.75 23.18 -16.36
C THR A 168 13.10 24.51 -15.98
N PRO A 169 12.10 24.99 -16.75
CA PRO A 169 11.19 26.01 -16.26
C PRO A 169 10.41 25.53 -15.02
N VAL A 170 9.75 26.45 -14.32
CA VAL A 170 8.87 26.13 -13.19
C VAL A 170 7.46 26.63 -13.42
N GLN A 171 6.49 26.03 -12.75
CA GLN A 171 5.09 26.44 -12.81
C GLN A 171 4.33 26.03 -11.54
N TYR A 172 3.13 26.57 -11.36
CA TYR A 172 2.18 26.02 -10.40
C TYR A 172 1.48 24.78 -10.98
N PRO A 173 1.22 23.75 -10.16
CA PRO A 173 0.42 22.61 -10.58
C PRO A 173 -0.99 23.07 -10.95
N ALA A 174 -1.52 22.57 -12.07
CA ALA A 174 -2.83 22.96 -12.59
C ALA A 174 -3.04 24.49 -12.76
N ASN A 175 -1.96 25.28 -12.80
CA ASN A 175 -1.98 26.75 -12.78
C ASN A 175 -2.64 27.37 -11.54
N ASP A 176 -2.78 26.62 -10.44
CA ASP A 176 -3.32 27.17 -9.20
C ASP A 176 -2.27 28.04 -8.49
N ARG A 177 -2.48 29.35 -8.49
CA ARG A 177 -1.57 30.32 -7.87
C ARG A 177 -1.56 30.27 -6.34
N ASN A 178 -2.53 29.57 -5.74
CA ASN A 178 -2.59 29.34 -4.31
C ASN A 178 -1.97 27.99 -3.91
N ALA A 179 -1.48 27.21 -4.89
CA ALA A 179 -0.80 25.96 -4.59
C ALA A 179 0.45 26.23 -3.76
N GLU A 180 0.61 25.42 -2.72
CA GLU A 180 1.68 25.56 -1.74
C GLU A 180 3.07 25.35 -2.33
N TRP A 181 3.16 24.47 -3.35
CA TRP A 181 4.40 24.10 -4.00
C TRP A 181 4.48 24.60 -5.44
N ILE A 182 5.68 25.07 -5.79
CA ILE A 182 6.10 25.26 -7.18
C ILE A 182 6.58 23.91 -7.72
N THR A 183 6.20 23.61 -8.96
CA THR A 183 6.55 22.37 -9.64
C THR A 183 7.52 22.59 -10.80
N THR A 184 8.35 21.58 -11.08
CA THR A 184 9.13 21.54 -12.32
C THR A 184 8.19 21.48 -13.53
N HIS A 185 8.52 22.20 -14.61
CA HIS A 185 7.71 22.17 -15.83
C HIS A 185 7.91 20.86 -16.59
N PHE A 186 9.14 20.35 -16.62
CA PHE A 186 9.44 19.01 -17.08
C PHE A 186 9.09 17.98 -16.00
N ASP A 187 8.60 16.83 -16.45
CA ASP A 187 8.39 15.69 -15.57
C ASP A 187 9.73 15.07 -15.13
N TYR A 188 9.69 14.27 -14.07
CA TYR A 188 10.89 13.59 -13.57
C TYR A 188 11.58 12.76 -14.65
N ARG A 189 10.84 12.14 -15.56
CA ARG A 189 11.42 11.27 -16.59
C ARG A 189 12.37 12.03 -17.52
N SER A 190 12.06 13.29 -17.79
CA SER A 190 12.90 14.19 -18.57
C SER A 190 14.13 14.69 -17.81
N LEU A 191 14.07 14.69 -16.47
CA LEU A 191 15.12 15.17 -15.56
C LEU A 191 16.00 14.05 -15.00
N SER A 192 15.55 12.80 -15.05
CA SER A 192 16.29 11.62 -14.61
C SER A 192 17.67 11.56 -15.29
N GLY A 193 18.72 11.26 -14.52
CA GLY A 193 20.11 11.31 -14.93
C GLY A 193 20.80 12.67 -14.73
N ARG A 194 20.09 13.68 -14.23
CA ARG A 194 20.63 15.06 -14.09
C ARG A 194 20.47 15.64 -12.68
N LEU A 195 19.43 15.25 -11.96
CA LEU A 195 19.11 15.74 -10.63
C LEU A 195 18.67 14.58 -9.75
N VAL A 196 19.16 14.57 -8.52
CA VAL A 196 18.72 13.62 -7.49
C VAL A 196 17.31 13.98 -7.01
N LYS A 197 16.57 12.95 -6.61
CA LYS A 197 15.20 13.06 -6.11
C LYS A 197 15.08 12.36 -4.75
N LEU A 198 14.41 13.04 -3.83
CA LEU A 198 13.91 12.43 -2.58
C LEU A 198 12.44 12.08 -2.79
N ASP A 199 12.09 10.79 -2.77
CA ASP A 199 10.70 10.34 -2.85
C ASP A 199 10.12 10.23 -1.44
N LEU A 200 9.56 11.35 -0.96
CA LEU A 200 8.88 11.48 0.33
C LEU A 200 7.40 11.18 0.15
N LEU A 201 7.06 9.89 0.13
CA LEU A 201 5.74 9.37 -0.22
C LEU A 201 4.80 9.34 0.99
N GLY A 202 3.52 9.60 0.75
CA GLY A 202 2.46 9.36 1.73
C GLY A 202 1.96 7.93 1.59
N HIS A 203 1.85 7.22 2.71
CA HIS A 203 1.41 5.83 2.76
C HIS A 203 0.55 5.59 4.01
N ASP A 204 -0.37 4.62 3.92
CA ASP A 204 -1.29 4.32 5.03
C ASP A 204 -0.67 3.42 6.10
N ASP A 205 0.26 2.52 5.73
CA ASP A 205 0.93 1.61 6.67
C ASP A 205 1.52 2.34 7.90
N PRO A 206 2.30 3.43 7.76
CA PRO A 206 2.77 4.19 8.93
C PRO A 206 1.63 4.78 9.77
N THR A 207 0.58 5.29 9.13
CA THR A 207 -0.60 5.85 9.82
C THR A 207 -1.33 4.76 10.63
N VAL A 208 -1.54 3.59 10.03
CA VAL A 208 -2.17 2.43 10.69
C VAL A 208 -1.33 1.96 11.87
N LEU A 209 -0.02 1.75 11.68
CA LEU A 209 0.87 1.30 12.76
C LEU A 209 0.96 2.33 13.90
N LYS A 210 0.97 3.63 13.59
CA LYS A 210 0.94 4.68 14.61
C LYS A 210 -0.36 4.63 15.41
N MET A 211 -1.51 4.52 14.75
CA MET A 211 -2.81 4.40 15.43
C MET A 211 -2.89 3.12 16.27
N LEU A 212 -2.39 2.00 15.76
CA LEU A 212 -2.32 0.74 16.52
C LEU A 212 -1.45 0.88 17.77
N SER A 213 -0.30 1.55 17.66
CA SER A 213 0.56 1.83 18.80
C SER A 213 -0.13 2.72 19.83
N ASP A 214 -0.82 3.78 19.40
CA ASP A 214 -1.56 4.69 20.28
C ASP A 214 -2.72 3.99 21.00
N LEU A 215 -3.40 3.05 20.33
CA LEU A 215 -4.55 2.33 20.89
C LEU A 215 -4.14 1.21 21.86
N THR A 216 -2.97 0.59 21.65
CA THR A 216 -2.56 -0.63 22.38
C THR A 216 -1.39 -0.40 23.35
N GLY A 217 -0.65 0.69 23.19
CA GLY A 217 0.60 0.95 23.90
C GLY A 217 1.79 0.08 23.44
N VAL A 218 1.60 -0.77 22.42
CA VAL A 218 2.66 -1.64 21.88
C VAL A 218 3.47 -0.86 20.85
N ASP A 219 4.80 -0.90 20.96
CA ASP A 219 5.70 -0.36 19.95
C ASP A 219 5.81 -1.35 18.78
N PRO A 220 5.34 -0.99 17.56
CA PRO A 220 5.37 -1.89 16.41
C PRO A 220 6.78 -2.35 16.02
N THR A 221 7.82 -1.57 16.33
CA THR A 221 9.21 -1.90 16.00
C THR A 221 9.77 -3.04 16.85
N THR A 222 9.11 -3.36 17.97
CA THR A 222 9.51 -4.43 18.90
C THR A 222 8.84 -5.78 18.60
N ILE A 223 7.88 -5.81 17.68
CA ILE A 223 7.12 -7.03 17.34
C ILE A 223 8.05 -8.08 16.72
N PRO A 224 8.04 -9.34 17.21
CA PRO A 224 8.79 -10.42 16.59
C PRO A 224 8.21 -10.77 15.21
N LEU A 225 9.06 -10.77 14.18
CA LEU A 225 8.66 -11.05 12.80
C LEU A 225 8.57 -12.55 12.45
N ASP A 226 8.70 -13.40 13.47
CA ASP A 226 8.63 -14.86 13.43
C ASP A 226 7.56 -15.42 14.38
N ASP A 227 6.63 -14.60 14.88
CA ASP A 227 5.51 -15.06 15.71
C ASP A 227 4.70 -16.15 14.97
N PRO A 228 4.68 -17.41 15.45
CA PRO A 228 4.07 -18.51 14.72
C PRO A 228 2.57 -18.32 14.46
N GLY A 229 1.86 -17.70 15.41
CA GLY A 229 0.43 -17.40 15.27
C GLY A 229 0.18 -16.40 14.14
N THR A 230 0.96 -15.32 14.11
CA THR A 230 0.88 -14.29 13.06
C THR A 230 1.26 -14.86 11.69
N LEU A 231 2.32 -15.66 11.60
CA LEU A 231 2.73 -16.28 10.35
C LEU A 231 1.67 -17.26 9.81
N ALA A 232 1.01 -18.00 10.70
CA ALA A 232 -0.05 -18.93 10.33
C ALA A 232 -1.27 -18.25 9.67
N LEU A 233 -1.50 -16.95 9.90
CA LEU A 233 -2.57 -16.19 9.24
C LEU A 233 -2.42 -16.19 7.70
N PHE A 234 -1.20 -16.30 7.19
CA PHE A 234 -0.92 -16.30 5.76
C PHE A 234 -1.22 -17.64 5.08
N SER A 235 -1.60 -18.66 5.85
CA SER A 235 -1.87 -20.01 5.36
C SER A 235 -3.16 -20.65 5.92
N SER A 236 -3.79 -20.03 6.93
CA SER A 236 -5.06 -20.50 7.50
C SER A 236 -5.84 -19.40 8.22
N ALA A 237 -7.16 -19.53 8.30
CA ALA A 237 -8.03 -18.73 9.16
C ALA A 237 -8.08 -19.24 10.61
N ALA A 238 -7.59 -20.46 10.88
CA ALA A 238 -7.65 -21.10 12.20
C ALA A 238 -7.07 -20.26 13.36
N PRO A 239 -5.97 -19.49 13.22
CA PRO A 239 -5.49 -18.64 14.31
C PRO A 239 -6.47 -17.54 14.72
N LEU A 240 -7.40 -17.14 13.83
CA LEU A 240 -8.46 -16.18 14.14
C LEU A 240 -9.66 -16.83 14.85
N GLY A 241 -9.67 -18.15 15.01
CA GLY A 241 -10.80 -18.92 15.55
C GLY A 241 -12.00 -19.00 14.61
N LEU A 242 -11.77 -18.81 13.30
CA LEU A 242 -12.82 -18.76 12.29
C LEU A 242 -12.90 -20.07 11.49
N ASP A 243 -14.12 -20.48 11.17
CA ASP A 243 -14.38 -21.59 10.25
C ASP A 243 -14.18 -21.13 8.80
N PRO A 244 -13.28 -21.77 8.02
CA PRO A 244 -13.11 -21.47 6.60
C PRO A 244 -14.38 -21.59 5.76
N GLU A 245 -15.33 -22.44 6.13
CA GLU A 245 -16.61 -22.58 5.44
C GLU A 245 -17.48 -21.34 5.62
N GLU A 246 -17.50 -20.78 6.84
CA GLU A 246 -18.20 -19.53 7.12
C GLU A 246 -17.52 -18.35 6.40
N LEU A 247 -16.19 -18.27 6.44
CA LEU A 247 -15.46 -17.18 5.80
C LEU A 247 -15.47 -17.29 4.26
N GLY A 248 -15.57 -18.51 3.72
CA GLY A 248 -15.52 -18.84 2.30
C GLY A 248 -14.11 -19.07 1.74
N PHE A 249 -13.09 -19.03 2.60
CA PHE A 249 -11.68 -19.30 2.30
C PHE A 249 -10.91 -19.53 3.61
N ASP A 250 -9.76 -20.21 3.54
CA ASP A 250 -8.94 -20.58 4.71
C ASP A 250 -7.68 -19.70 4.82
N LEU A 251 -7.86 -18.39 5.03
CA LEU A 251 -6.75 -17.44 5.23
C LEU A 251 -7.15 -16.36 6.23
N GLY A 252 -6.20 -15.91 7.04
CA GLY A 252 -6.35 -14.81 7.99
C GLY A 252 -5.91 -13.44 7.47
N THR A 253 -5.71 -13.26 6.16
CA THR A 253 -5.03 -12.06 5.60
C THR A 253 -5.92 -10.91 5.16
N LEU A 254 -7.26 -10.97 5.35
CA LEU A 254 -8.12 -9.83 5.02
C LEU A 254 -7.66 -8.54 5.72
N GLY A 255 -7.60 -7.44 4.97
CA GLY A 255 -7.16 -6.13 5.45
C GLY A 255 -5.66 -5.98 5.70
N ILE A 256 -4.86 -7.05 5.59
CA ILE A 256 -3.40 -6.97 5.63
C ILE A 256 -2.91 -6.35 4.31
N PRO A 257 -2.07 -5.30 4.34
CA PRO A 257 -1.58 -4.67 3.11
C PRO A 257 -0.93 -5.69 2.18
N GLU A 258 -1.19 -5.55 0.88
CA GLU A 258 -0.82 -6.48 -0.20
C GLU A 258 -1.49 -7.87 -0.12
N PHE A 259 -1.38 -8.54 1.02
CA PHE A 259 -1.81 -9.93 1.23
C PHE A 259 -3.32 -10.14 1.38
N GLY A 260 -4.09 -9.07 1.59
CA GLY A 260 -5.56 -9.13 1.69
C GLY A 260 -6.30 -9.15 0.35
N THR A 261 -5.63 -8.81 -0.75
CA THR A 261 -6.27 -8.77 -2.08
C THR A 261 -6.67 -10.16 -2.55
N GLU A 262 -7.74 -10.27 -3.35
CA GLU A 262 -8.20 -11.57 -3.89
C GLU A 262 -7.08 -12.30 -4.65
N PHE A 263 -6.32 -11.56 -5.46
CA PHE A 263 -5.20 -12.10 -6.23
C PHE A 263 -4.11 -12.71 -5.34
N VAL A 264 -3.69 -12.00 -4.28
CA VAL A 264 -2.64 -12.49 -3.39
C VAL A 264 -3.17 -13.58 -2.47
N ARG A 265 -4.43 -13.52 -2.02
CA ARG A 265 -5.08 -14.62 -1.29
C ARG A 265 -5.10 -15.91 -2.12
N GLN A 266 -5.37 -15.84 -3.42
CA GLN A 266 -5.25 -17.02 -4.29
C GLN A 266 -3.81 -17.55 -4.31
N MET A 267 -2.82 -16.67 -4.43
CA MET A 267 -1.41 -17.05 -4.41
C MET A 267 -1.02 -17.73 -3.08
N LEU A 268 -1.47 -17.18 -1.94
CA LEU A 268 -1.27 -17.76 -0.61
C LEU A 268 -1.91 -19.15 -0.49
N ALA A 269 -3.14 -19.31 -0.96
CA ALA A 269 -3.84 -20.60 -0.92
C ALA A 269 -3.13 -21.68 -1.74
N GLU A 270 -2.52 -21.30 -2.87
CA GLU A 270 -1.75 -22.21 -3.73
C GLU A 270 -0.34 -22.51 -3.19
N THR A 271 0.29 -21.57 -2.48
CA THR A 271 1.70 -21.67 -2.06
C THR A 271 1.89 -22.07 -0.60
N LYS A 272 0.93 -21.78 0.28
CA LYS A 272 0.93 -22.04 1.72
C LYS A 272 2.28 -21.69 2.40
N PRO A 273 2.66 -20.40 2.41
CA PRO A 273 3.94 -19.97 2.97
C PRO A 273 4.08 -20.40 4.44
N ALA A 274 5.29 -20.81 4.80
CA ALA A 274 5.62 -21.29 6.15
C ALA A 274 6.73 -20.48 6.82
N THR A 275 7.36 -19.55 6.09
CA THR A 275 8.50 -18.75 6.55
C THR A 275 8.33 -17.27 6.18
N PHE A 276 9.07 -16.38 6.83
CA PHE A 276 9.14 -14.97 6.47
C PHE A 276 9.69 -14.80 5.04
N SER A 277 10.73 -15.57 4.67
CA SER A 277 11.23 -15.59 3.29
C SER A 277 10.16 -15.93 2.26
N ASP A 278 9.27 -16.88 2.54
CA ASP A 278 8.17 -17.22 1.61
C ASP A 278 7.24 -16.01 1.39
N LEU A 279 6.94 -15.25 2.45
CA LEU A 279 6.16 -14.02 2.33
C LEU A 279 6.88 -12.97 1.47
N VAL A 280 8.20 -12.86 1.58
CA VAL A 280 9.02 -11.97 0.72
C VAL A 280 8.95 -12.43 -0.74
N TYR A 281 9.03 -13.73 -1.01
CA TYR A 281 8.88 -14.25 -2.37
C TYR A 281 7.50 -13.95 -2.94
N ILE A 282 6.44 -14.19 -2.16
CA ILE A 282 5.06 -13.90 -2.57
C ILE A 282 4.86 -12.41 -2.82
N SER A 283 5.40 -11.54 -1.95
CA SER A 283 5.40 -10.09 -2.16
C SER A 283 6.15 -9.68 -3.43
N GLY A 284 7.23 -10.37 -3.80
CA GLY A 284 7.85 -10.14 -5.10
C GLY A 284 6.95 -10.58 -6.27
N LEU A 285 6.36 -11.77 -6.14
CA LEU A 285 5.56 -12.43 -7.19
C LEU A 285 4.21 -11.75 -7.44
N SER A 286 3.62 -11.12 -6.43
CA SER A 286 2.33 -10.44 -6.54
C SER A 286 2.39 -9.08 -7.23
N HIS A 287 3.59 -8.52 -7.41
CA HIS A 287 3.77 -7.19 -7.99
C HIS A 287 4.43 -7.24 -9.37
N GLY A 288 3.60 -7.08 -10.40
CA GLY A 288 4.06 -6.92 -11.78
C GLY A 288 3.40 -7.89 -12.75
N THR A 289 3.03 -7.36 -13.93
CA THR A 289 2.48 -8.19 -15.01
C THR A 289 3.55 -9.17 -15.51
N GLY A 290 3.15 -10.42 -15.72
CA GLY A 290 4.03 -11.47 -16.25
C GLY A 290 4.99 -12.08 -15.23
N VAL A 291 4.84 -11.77 -13.94
CA VAL A 291 5.63 -12.39 -12.86
C VAL A 291 4.99 -13.71 -12.39
N TRP A 292 3.74 -13.66 -11.93
CA TRP A 292 3.01 -14.85 -11.45
C TRP A 292 2.20 -15.56 -12.55
N LEU A 293 1.11 -14.94 -13.01
CA LEU A 293 0.17 -15.54 -13.96
C LEU A 293 0.85 -15.88 -15.29
N GLY A 294 0.74 -17.13 -15.72
CA GLY A 294 1.37 -17.62 -16.96
C GLY A 294 2.91 -17.72 -16.91
N ASN A 295 3.50 -17.53 -15.73
CA ASN A 295 4.94 -17.60 -15.50
C ASN A 295 5.26 -18.42 -14.23
N ALA A 296 5.62 -17.79 -13.10
CA ALA A 296 6.05 -18.51 -11.89
C ALA A 296 5.00 -19.53 -11.39
N GLN A 297 3.71 -19.18 -11.49
CA GLN A 297 2.61 -20.09 -11.11
C GLN A 297 2.66 -21.41 -11.88
N GLU A 298 2.90 -21.35 -13.19
CA GLU A 298 2.95 -22.53 -14.07
C GLU A 298 4.20 -23.38 -13.80
N LEU A 299 5.33 -22.72 -13.51
CA LEU A 299 6.57 -23.40 -13.17
C LEU A 299 6.41 -24.21 -11.87
N ILE A 300 5.75 -23.63 -10.87
CA ILE A 300 5.44 -24.29 -9.58
C ILE A 300 4.43 -25.42 -9.78
N LYS A 301 3.32 -25.17 -10.50
CA LYS A 301 2.28 -26.19 -10.76
C LYS A 301 2.82 -27.39 -11.53
N LYS A 302 3.76 -27.17 -12.46
CA LYS A 302 4.43 -28.24 -13.24
C LYS A 302 5.63 -28.85 -12.53
N GLN A 303 5.93 -28.43 -11.30
CA GLN A 303 7.07 -28.89 -10.51
C GLN A 303 8.42 -28.71 -11.24
N VAL A 304 8.52 -27.68 -12.09
CA VAL A 304 9.77 -27.30 -12.79
C VAL A 304 10.70 -26.53 -11.86
N ALA A 305 10.12 -25.74 -10.94
CA ALA A 305 10.82 -24.97 -9.93
C ALA A 305 9.95 -24.84 -8.67
N THR A 306 10.59 -24.76 -7.50
CA THR A 306 9.95 -24.47 -6.22
C THR A 306 9.73 -22.96 -6.01
N LEU A 307 8.97 -22.58 -4.98
CA LEU A 307 8.75 -21.16 -4.63
C LEU A 307 10.05 -20.39 -4.39
N ALA A 308 11.06 -21.03 -3.78
CA ALA A 308 12.36 -20.42 -3.52
C ALA A 308 13.27 -20.32 -4.77
N GLU A 309 12.95 -21.07 -5.83
CA GLU A 309 13.74 -21.12 -7.07
C GLU A 309 13.22 -20.18 -8.17
N VAL A 310 11.92 -19.88 -8.17
CA VAL A 310 11.33 -18.95 -9.13
C VAL A 310 11.86 -17.52 -8.94
N ILE A 311 11.77 -16.71 -9.99
CA ILE A 311 12.22 -15.32 -9.96
C ILE A 311 11.16 -14.48 -9.25
N SER A 312 11.41 -14.15 -7.98
CA SER A 312 10.50 -13.34 -7.15
C SER A 312 10.88 -11.86 -7.14
N THR A 313 12.19 -11.57 -7.18
CA THR A 313 12.72 -10.21 -7.12
C THR A 313 13.82 -10.03 -8.15
N ARG A 314 14.13 -8.76 -8.49
CA ARG A 314 15.20 -8.49 -9.47
C ARG A 314 16.56 -8.97 -8.96
N ASP A 315 16.80 -8.87 -7.66
CA ASP A 315 18.04 -9.29 -7.00
C ASP A 315 18.33 -10.77 -7.26
N ASP A 316 17.30 -11.61 -7.33
CA ASP A 316 17.41 -13.04 -7.62
C ASP A 316 18.05 -13.29 -8.99
N ILE A 317 17.77 -12.44 -9.99
CA ILE A 317 18.36 -12.52 -11.32
C ILE A 317 19.85 -12.27 -11.25
N MET A 318 20.24 -11.13 -10.68
CA MET A 318 21.65 -10.76 -10.62
C MET A 318 22.46 -11.81 -9.84
N ASN A 319 21.97 -12.20 -8.66
CA ASN A 319 22.67 -13.16 -7.81
C ASN A 319 22.78 -14.54 -8.47
N TYR A 320 21.69 -15.05 -9.04
CA TYR A 320 21.69 -16.34 -9.71
C TYR A 320 22.66 -16.38 -10.91
N LEU A 321 22.69 -15.31 -11.71
CA LEU A 321 23.58 -15.24 -12.86
C LEU A 321 25.05 -15.16 -12.45
N ILE A 322 25.36 -14.42 -11.38
CA ILE A 322 26.72 -14.38 -10.81
C ILE A 322 27.13 -15.76 -10.30
N ASP A 323 26.22 -16.51 -9.69
CA ASP A 323 26.49 -17.88 -9.21
C ASP A 323 26.76 -18.86 -10.33
N LYS A 324 26.14 -18.65 -11.49
CA LYS A 324 26.42 -19.38 -12.72
C LYS A 324 27.75 -18.98 -13.37
N GLY A 325 28.44 -17.99 -12.81
CA GLY A 325 29.75 -17.51 -13.28
C GLY A 325 29.67 -16.34 -14.25
N LEU A 326 28.49 -15.77 -14.51
CA LEU A 326 28.34 -14.61 -15.38
C LEU A 326 29.02 -13.38 -14.74
N PRO A 327 29.75 -12.55 -15.50
CA PRO A 327 30.36 -11.35 -14.95
C PRO A 327 29.33 -10.42 -14.26
N PRO A 328 29.61 -9.88 -13.06
CA PRO A 328 28.63 -9.13 -12.27
C PRO A 328 27.98 -7.94 -13.01
N ARG A 329 28.76 -7.20 -13.81
CA ARG A 329 28.24 -6.11 -14.64
C ARG A 329 27.20 -6.57 -15.65
N GLN A 330 27.44 -7.72 -16.29
CA GLN A 330 26.52 -8.29 -17.27
C GLN A 330 25.25 -8.82 -16.60
N ALA A 331 25.39 -9.49 -15.45
CA ALA A 331 24.26 -9.93 -14.63
C ALA A 331 23.38 -8.76 -14.16
N PHE A 332 23.99 -7.66 -13.71
CA PHE A 332 23.30 -6.42 -13.35
C PHE A 332 22.54 -5.81 -14.53
N GLY A 333 23.17 -5.73 -15.71
CA GLY A 333 22.53 -5.22 -16.92
C GLY A 333 21.29 -6.03 -17.33
N ILE A 334 21.39 -7.36 -17.26
CA ILE A 334 20.26 -8.27 -17.51
C ILE A 334 19.14 -8.07 -16.48
N MET A 335 19.48 -8.03 -15.19
CA MET A 335 18.51 -7.74 -14.12
C MET A 335 17.75 -6.44 -14.38
N GLU A 336 18.44 -5.33 -14.65
CA GLU A 336 17.82 -4.01 -14.86
C GLU A 336 16.98 -3.96 -16.14
N LYS A 337 17.31 -4.77 -17.15
CA LYS A 337 16.54 -4.89 -18.39
C LYS A 337 15.24 -5.67 -18.15
N VAL A 338 15.33 -6.84 -17.53
CA VAL A 338 14.19 -7.72 -17.24
C VAL A 338 13.19 -7.04 -16.31
N ARG A 339 13.65 -6.42 -15.21
CA ARG A 339 12.76 -5.74 -14.27
C ARG A 339 12.01 -4.54 -14.86
N LYS A 340 12.43 -4.04 -16.03
CA LYS A 340 11.78 -2.94 -16.79
C LYS A 340 10.95 -3.45 -17.96
N GLY A 341 10.72 -4.76 -18.08
CA GLY A 341 9.91 -5.33 -19.15
C GLY A 341 10.54 -5.31 -20.53
N LYS A 342 11.86 -5.14 -20.60
CA LYS A 342 12.59 -5.11 -21.88
C LYS A 342 13.00 -6.50 -22.38
N GLY A 343 12.67 -7.56 -21.63
CA GLY A 343 12.96 -8.95 -21.97
C GLY A 343 14.45 -9.24 -22.18
N LEU A 344 14.74 -10.30 -22.95
CA LEU A 344 16.08 -10.74 -23.33
C LEU A 344 16.19 -10.82 -24.86
N THR A 345 17.33 -10.42 -25.42
CA THR A 345 17.64 -10.70 -26.85
C THR A 345 18.01 -12.17 -27.05
N ASP A 346 18.07 -12.61 -28.30
CA ASP A 346 18.49 -13.98 -28.62
C ASP A 346 19.99 -14.20 -28.35
N GLU A 347 20.82 -13.17 -28.50
CA GLU A 347 22.24 -13.21 -28.15
C GLU A 347 22.46 -13.33 -26.63
N GLU A 348 21.69 -12.55 -25.85
CA GLU A 348 21.69 -12.66 -24.39
C GLU A 348 21.23 -14.06 -23.95
N ALA A 349 20.13 -14.57 -24.53
CA ALA A 349 19.66 -15.93 -24.25
C ALA A 349 20.70 -17.00 -24.58
N LYS A 350 21.38 -16.90 -25.73
CA LYS A 350 22.47 -17.81 -26.10
C LYS A 350 23.61 -17.76 -25.08
N THR A 351 24.02 -16.55 -24.70
CA THR A 351 25.06 -16.36 -23.67
C THR A 351 24.64 -17.02 -22.37
N LEU A 352 23.41 -16.80 -21.89
CA LEU A 352 22.92 -17.42 -20.65
C LEU A 352 22.96 -18.95 -20.70
N LYS A 353 22.66 -19.57 -21.85
CA LYS A 353 22.77 -21.03 -22.02
C LYS A 353 24.22 -21.53 -21.92
N GLU A 354 25.20 -20.76 -22.39
CA GLU A 354 26.63 -21.10 -22.26
C GLU A 354 27.07 -21.16 -20.79
N TYR A 355 26.41 -20.39 -19.91
CA TYR A 355 26.58 -20.44 -18.44
C TYR A 355 25.62 -21.43 -17.75
N ALA A 356 25.05 -22.38 -18.48
CA ALA A 356 24.14 -23.41 -17.96
C ALA A 356 22.91 -22.84 -17.22
N VAL A 357 22.38 -21.70 -17.69
CA VAL A 357 21.06 -21.18 -17.29
C VAL A 357 19.99 -21.96 -18.07
N PRO A 358 19.00 -22.56 -17.39
CA PRO A 358 18.00 -23.39 -18.04
C PRO A 358 16.99 -22.57 -18.86
N ASP A 359 16.41 -23.18 -19.90
CA ASP A 359 15.48 -22.53 -20.83
C ASP A 359 14.27 -21.91 -20.12
N TRP A 360 13.72 -22.59 -19.10
CA TRP A 360 12.58 -22.07 -18.36
C TRP A 360 12.89 -20.73 -17.67
N TYR A 361 14.13 -20.53 -17.22
CA TYR A 361 14.56 -19.30 -16.54
C TYR A 361 14.67 -18.14 -17.54
N ILE A 362 15.22 -18.43 -18.73
CA ILE A 362 15.32 -17.47 -19.83
C ILE A 362 13.91 -17.05 -20.31
N ASP A 363 13.01 -18.01 -20.48
CA ASP A 363 11.64 -17.74 -20.89
C ASP A 363 10.86 -16.98 -19.81
N SER A 364 11.12 -17.26 -18.52
CA SER A 364 10.57 -16.48 -17.41
C SER A 364 11.03 -15.03 -17.47
N CYS A 365 12.33 -14.77 -17.68
CA CYS A 365 12.88 -13.42 -17.84
C CYS A 365 12.25 -12.64 -19.00
N ARG A 366 11.86 -13.32 -20.09
CA ARG A 366 11.21 -12.68 -21.25
C ARG A 366 9.77 -12.23 -20.97
N LYS A 367 9.09 -12.86 -20.01
CA LYS A 367 7.67 -12.59 -19.68
C LYS A 367 7.49 -11.40 -18.72
N ILE A 368 8.41 -11.24 -17.78
CA ILE A 368 8.34 -10.23 -16.71
C ILE A 368 8.29 -8.82 -17.32
N GLN A 369 7.24 -8.06 -17.02
CA GLN A 369 7.08 -6.67 -17.46
C GLN A 369 7.57 -5.65 -16.43
N TYR A 370 7.52 -6.03 -15.15
CA TYR A 370 7.97 -5.22 -14.03
C TYR A 370 8.27 -6.13 -12.84
N MET A 371 9.25 -5.78 -12.00
CA MET A 371 9.59 -6.56 -10.82
C MET A 371 10.26 -5.73 -9.72
N PHE A 372 9.91 -6.02 -8.47
CA PHE A 372 10.41 -5.34 -7.28
C PHE A 372 11.88 -5.69 -6.92
N PRO A 373 12.60 -4.77 -6.27
CA PRO A 373 13.78 -5.11 -5.48
C PRO A 373 13.42 -5.83 -4.19
N LYS A 374 14.29 -6.76 -3.76
CA LYS A 374 14.11 -7.53 -2.53
C LYS A 374 13.99 -6.65 -1.29
N ALA A 375 14.75 -5.55 -1.21
CA ALA A 375 14.66 -4.61 -0.09
C ALA A 375 13.25 -4.02 0.09
N HIS A 376 12.56 -3.74 -1.01
CA HIS A 376 11.19 -3.20 -0.97
C HIS A 376 10.19 -4.29 -0.55
N ALA A 377 10.30 -5.49 -1.11
CA ALA A 377 9.49 -6.64 -0.69
C ALA A 377 9.66 -6.93 0.81
N VAL A 378 10.89 -6.97 1.32
CA VAL A 378 11.17 -7.15 2.76
C VAL A 378 10.53 -6.05 3.59
N ALA A 379 10.71 -4.77 3.23
CA ALA A 379 10.13 -3.65 3.99
C ALA A 379 8.59 -3.75 4.08
N TYR A 380 7.92 -4.07 2.97
CA TYR A 380 6.46 -4.20 2.93
C TYR A 380 5.99 -5.43 3.72
N VAL A 381 6.70 -6.56 3.63
CA VAL A 381 6.39 -7.75 4.45
C VAL A 381 6.58 -7.46 5.94
N MET A 382 7.61 -6.71 6.34
CA MET A 382 7.78 -6.30 7.74
C MET A 382 6.58 -5.48 8.23
N MET A 383 6.09 -4.52 7.44
CA MET A 383 4.90 -3.73 7.80
C MET A 383 3.65 -4.59 7.86
N ALA A 384 3.42 -5.42 6.84
CA ALA A 384 2.28 -6.34 6.76
C ALA A 384 2.26 -7.31 7.94
N PHE A 385 3.41 -7.87 8.32
CA PHE A 385 3.54 -8.78 9.46
C PHE A 385 3.24 -8.08 10.78
N ARG A 386 3.76 -6.87 11.00
CA ARG A 386 3.44 -6.07 12.20
C ARG A 386 1.94 -5.78 12.29
N ILE A 387 1.29 -5.41 11.19
CA ILE A 387 -0.17 -5.20 11.16
C ILE A 387 -0.92 -6.51 11.41
N ALA A 388 -0.46 -7.63 10.86
CA ALA A 388 -1.04 -8.95 11.07
C ALA A 388 -0.93 -9.41 12.54
N TYR A 389 0.16 -9.06 13.23
CA TYR A 389 0.31 -9.29 14.66
C TYR A 389 -0.79 -8.59 15.45
N PHE A 390 -1.08 -7.32 15.15
CA PHE A 390 -2.21 -6.62 15.77
C PHE A 390 -3.56 -7.24 15.39
N LYS A 391 -3.74 -7.74 14.16
CA LYS A 391 -4.96 -8.45 13.77
C LYS A 391 -5.22 -9.68 14.65
N LEU A 392 -4.18 -10.43 14.97
CA LEU A 392 -4.28 -11.61 15.83
C LEU A 392 -4.49 -11.22 17.29
N HIS A 393 -3.59 -10.40 17.84
CA HIS A 393 -3.46 -10.17 19.28
C HIS A 393 -4.30 -8.99 19.81
N TYR A 394 -4.67 -8.04 18.95
CA TYR A 394 -5.43 -6.82 19.30
C TYR A 394 -6.54 -6.54 18.26
N PRO A 395 -7.51 -7.45 18.11
CA PRO A 395 -8.43 -7.43 16.98
C PRO A 395 -9.27 -6.14 16.90
N GLU A 396 -9.81 -5.64 18.01
CA GLU A 396 -10.59 -4.39 18.02
C GLU A 396 -9.75 -3.20 17.52
N ALA A 397 -8.48 -3.10 17.92
CA ALA A 397 -7.57 -2.06 17.46
C ALA A 397 -7.23 -2.21 15.97
N PHE A 398 -7.04 -3.45 15.48
CA PHE A 398 -6.87 -3.71 14.06
C PHE A 398 -8.06 -3.24 13.24
N TYR A 399 -9.28 -3.65 13.58
CA TYR A 399 -10.46 -3.25 12.82
C TYR A 399 -10.73 -1.75 12.94
N ALA A 400 -10.60 -1.16 14.14
CA ALA A 400 -10.76 0.29 14.32
C ALA A 400 -9.76 1.09 13.47
N SER A 401 -8.48 0.68 13.43
CA SER A 401 -7.47 1.35 12.61
C SER A 401 -7.68 1.14 11.11
N TYR A 402 -8.03 -0.07 10.68
CA TYR A 402 -8.35 -0.36 9.28
C TYR A 402 -9.51 0.49 8.79
N PHE A 403 -10.64 0.49 9.53
CA PHE A 403 -11.81 1.27 9.17
C PHE A 403 -11.64 2.77 9.39
N THR A 404 -10.64 3.24 10.12
CA THR A 404 -10.38 4.68 10.25
C THR A 404 -9.51 5.20 9.11
N VAL A 405 -8.48 4.44 8.73
CA VAL A 405 -7.43 4.92 7.83
C VAL A 405 -7.65 4.50 6.39
N ARG A 406 -8.04 3.24 6.14
CA ARG A 406 -8.02 2.63 4.79
C ARG A 406 -9.37 2.59 4.10
N ALA A 407 -10.44 2.45 4.87
CA ALA A 407 -11.77 2.39 4.31
C ALA A 407 -12.20 3.81 3.88
N SER A 408 -12.50 3.97 2.59
CA SER A 408 -12.92 5.25 2.01
C SER A 408 -14.43 5.35 1.83
N GLU A 409 -15.15 4.24 1.99
CA GLU A 409 -16.59 4.14 1.74
C GLU A 409 -17.26 3.44 2.91
N PHE A 410 -18.04 4.20 3.67
CA PHE A 410 -18.82 3.64 4.76
C PHE A 410 -20.29 3.79 4.46
N ASP A 411 -21.01 2.76 4.86
CA ASP A 411 -22.44 2.82 5.03
C ASP A 411 -22.74 2.24 6.40
N ALA A 412 -22.94 3.14 7.37
CA ALA A 412 -23.25 2.76 8.74
C ALA A 412 -24.47 1.82 8.80
N GLU A 413 -25.47 1.97 7.92
CA GLU A 413 -26.64 1.10 7.90
C GLU A 413 -26.26 -0.33 7.49
N LEU A 414 -25.34 -0.48 6.51
CA LEU A 414 -24.84 -1.79 6.09
C LEU A 414 -23.99 -2.46 7.19
N MET A 415 -23.16 -1.69 7.91
CA MET A 415 -22.28 -2.22 8.96
C MET A 415 -23.04 -2.72 10.19
N LEU A 416 -24.29 -2.29 10.38
CA LEU A 416 -25.14 -2.69 11.51
C LEU A 416 -26.03 -3.91 11.20
N ARG A 417 -26.00 -4.42 9.97
CA ARG A 417 -26.74 -5.62 9.58
C ARG A 417 -26.15 -6.87 10.22
N SER A 418 -26.93 -7.94 10.25
CA SER A 418 -26.45 -9.24 10.74
C SER A 418 -25.39 -9.84 9.80
N PRO A 419 -24.52 -10.74 10.29
CA PRO A 419 -23.53 -11.43 9.45
C PRO A 419 -24.12 -12.17 8.24
N GLY A 420 -25.36 -12.67 8.37
CA GLY A 420 -26.09 -13.34 7.29
C GLY A 420 -26.53 -12.38 6.18
N GLU A 421 -27.07 -11.22 6.54
CA GLU A 421 -27.44 -10.18 5.56
C GLU A 421 -26.22 -9.61 4.84
N ILE A 422 -25.09 -9.44 5.54
CA ILE A 422 -23.83 -9.03 4.91
C ILE A 422 -23.34 -10.09 3.94
N TYR A 423 -23.47 -11.38 4.28
CA TYR A 423 -23.13 -12.47 3.37
C TYR A 423 -23.97 -12.45 2.08
N GLU A 424 -25.28 -12.24 2.19
CA GLU A 424 -26.15 -12.11 1.01
C GLU A 424 -25.74 -10.94 0.12
N GLN A 425 -25.42 -9.79 0.71
CA GLN A 425 -24.91 -8.62 -0.01
C GLN A 425 -23.58 -8.92 -0.72
N LEU A 426 -22.66 -9.62 -0.07
CA LEU A 426 -21.39 -10.05 -0.66
C LEU A 426 -21.62 -10.97 -1.87
N GLN A 427 -22.59 -11.90 -1.78
CA GLN A 427 -22.93 -12.77 -2.91
C GLN A 427 -23.54 -12.00 -4.09
N GLU A 428 -24.36 -10.98 -3.84
CA GLU A 428 -24.89 -10.12 -4.90
C GLU A 428 -23.77 -9.36 -5.61
N LEU A 429 -22.87 -8.73 -4.85
CA LEU A 429 -21.72 -8.00 -5.39
C LEU A 429 -20.79 -8.93 -6.18
N LYS A 430 -20.54 -10.14 -5.67
CA LYS A 430 -19.70 -11.15 -6.34
C LYS A 430 -20.29 -11.61 -7.66
N ARG A 431 -21.62 -11.75 -7.78
CA ARG A 431 -22.29 -12.13 -9.05
C ARG A 431 -22.08 -11.12 -10.17
N LYS A 432 -21.86 -9.84 -9.85
CA LYS A 432 -21.56 -8.80 -10.85
C LYS A 432 -20.18 -8.99 -11.48
N GLY A 433 -19.24 -9.64 -10.79
CA GLY A 433 -17.89 -9.93 -11.30
C GLY A 433 -17.21 -8.70 -11.91
N ASN A 434 -16.90 -8.77 -13.20
CA ASN A 434 -16.25 -7.68 -13.93
C ASN A 434 -17.15 -6.47 -14.23
N GLU A 435 -18.47 -6.61 -14.09
CA GLU A 435 -19.44 -5.52 -14.26
C GLU A 435 -19.54 -4.63 -13.01
N ALA A 436 -19.00 -5.07 -11.87
CA ALA A 436 -18.97 -4.29 -10.64
C ALA A 436 -18.17 -3.00 -10.83
N SER A 437 -18.76 -1.88 -10.42
CA SER A 437 -18.08 -0.58 -10.37
C SER A 437 -16.94 -0.58 -9.35
N ALA A 438 -16.02 0.39 -9.47
CA ALA A 438 -14.93 0.55 -8.50
C ALA A 438 -15.47 0.74 -7.06
N LYS A 439 -16.56 1.50 -6.94
CA LYS A 439 -17.30 1.71 -5.70
C LYS A 439 -17.77 0.39 -5.07
N GLU A 440 -18.40 -0.46 -5.88
CA GLU A 440 -18.89 -1.76 -5.43
C GLU A 440 -17.77 -2.74 -5.04
N LYS A 441 -16.62 -2.70 -5.73
CA LYS A 441 -15.44 -3.50 -5.36
C LYS A 441 -14.82 -3.06 -4.04
N ASN A 442 -14.78 -1.76 -3.78
CA ASN A 442 -14.34 -1.21 -2.50
C ASN A 442 -15.30 -1.62 -1.38
N LEU A 443 -16.61 -1.47 -1.61
CA LEU A 443 -17.64 -1.89 -0.65
C LEU A 443 -17.54 -3.40 -0.36
N TYR A 444 -17.34 -4.25 -1.37
CA TYR A 444 -17.14 -5.68 -1.18
C TYR A 444 -15.98 -5.97 -0.20
N THR A 445 -14.83 -5.32 -0.41
CA THR A 445 -13.64 -5.48 0.45
C THR A 445 -13.94 -5.06 1.90
N ILE A 446 -14.67 -3.96 2.09
CA ILE A 446 -15.03 -3.47 3.42
C ILE A 446 -16.00 -4.43 4.11
N LEU A 447 -17.03 -4.92 3.39
CA LEU A 447 -18.00 -5.87 3.92
C LEU A 447 -17.38 -7.23 4.27
N GLU A 448 -16.36 -7.70 3.54
CA GLU A 448 -15.59 -8.89 3.92
C GLU A 448 -14.96 -8.73 5.31
N LEU A 449 -14.35 -7.57 5.58
CA LEU A 449 -13.74 -7.25 6.88
C LEU A 449 -14.76 -7.03 7.99
N VAL A 450 -15.89 -6.37 7.71
CA VAL A 450 -16.99 -6.20 8.69
C VAL A 450 -17.51 -7.57 9.11
N ARG A 451 -17.74 -8.46 8.14
CA ARG A 451 -18.20 -9.82 8.41
C ARG A 451 -17.17 -10.61 9.21
N GLU A 452 -15.89 -10.55 8.84
CA GLU A 452 -14.80 -11.18 9.60
C GLU A 452 -14.77 -10.70 11.07
N ALA A 453 -14.85 -9.38 11.28
CA ALA A 453 -14.89 -8.80 12.63
C ALA A 453 -16.09 -9.32 13.45
N MET A 454 -17.28 -9.39 12.84
CA MET A 454 -18.48 -9.91 13.50
C MET A 454 -18.38 -11.40 13.85
N LEU A 455 -17.82 -12.22 12.97
CA LEU A 455 -17.60 -13.65 13.24
C LEU A 455 -16.58 -13.85 14.38
N ARG A 456 -15.65 -12.90 14.56
CA ARG A 456 -14.74 -12.84 15.71
C ARG A 456 -15.37 -12.24 16.97
N GLY A 457 -16.68 -11.98 16.97
CA GLY A 457 -17.44 -11.50 18.12
C GLY A 457 -17.47 -9.98 18.29
N ILE A 458 -16.91 -9.21 17.35
CA ILE A 458 -16.88 -7.75 17.43
C ILE A 458 -18.20 -7.17 16.96
N ARG A 459 -18.80 -6.33 17.79
CA ARG A 459 -20.06 -5.65 17.48
C ARG A 459 -19.77 -4.26 16.94
N PHE A 460 -20.53 -3.84 15.94
CA PHE A 460 -20.55 -2.45 15.49
C PHE A 460 -21.70 -1.73 16.17
N LEU A 461 -21.41 -0.58 16.77
CA LEU A 461 -22.39 0.25 17.47
C LEU A 461 -22.84 1.38 16.54
N PRO A 462 -24.13 1.74 16.56
CA PRO A 462 -24.66 2.79 15.69
C PRO A 462 -24.00 4.14 15.98
N VAL A 463 -24.09 5.02 15.00
CA VAL A 463 -23.63 6.40 15.13
C VAL A 463 -24.44 7.11 16.21
N ASP A 464 -23.73 7.70 17.17
CA ASP A 464 -24.31 8.47 18.25
C ASP A 464 -23.82 9.92 18.18
N LEU A 465 -24.77 10.86 18.28
CA LEU A 465 -24.51 12.29 18.12
C LEU A 465 -23.48 12.84 19.11
N TYR A 466 -23.36 12.26 20.31
CA TYR A 466 -22.49 12.75 21.37
C TYR A 466 -21.29 11.82 21.64
N LEU A 467 -21.41 10.54 21.30
CA LEU A 467 -20.38 9.55 21.60
C LEU A 467 -19.51 9.16 20.40
N SER A 468 -19.99 9.29 19.15
CA SER A 468 -19.19 8.96 17.96
C SER A 468 -18.16 10.05 17.67
N ASP A 469 -16.94 9.67 17.30
CA ASP A 469 -15.95 10.59 16.76
C ASP A 469 -16.38 11.11 15.37
N PRO A 470 -15.94 12.31 14.94
CA PRO A 470 -16.21 12.79 13.58
C PRO A 470 -15.72 11.84 12.49
N VAL A 471 -14.52 11.25 12.63
CA VAL A 471 -13.88 10.50 11.54
C VAL A 471 -13.31 9.13 11.95
N ARG A 472 -13.11 8.86 13.24
CA ARG A 472 -12.44 7.65 13.73
C ARG A 472 -13.40 6.63 14.33
N PHE A 473 -13.14 5.35 14.08
CA PHE A 473 -13.80 4.29 14.83
C PHE A 473 -13.27 4.26 16.27
N LEU A 474 -14.18 4.23 17.24
CA LEU A 474 -13.82 4.19 18.67
C LEU A 474 -14.02 2.79 19.23
N ILE A 475 -13.04 2.33 20.00
CA ILE A 475 -13.14 1.08 20.77
C ILE A 475 -13.91 1.39 22.05
N THR A 476 -14.93 0.59 22.36
CA THR A 476 -15.76 0.72 23.56
C THR A 476 -16.00 -0.67 24.17
N PRO A 477 -16.37 -0.77 25.46
CA PRO A 477 -16.63 -2.08 26.08
C PRO A 477 -17.70 -2.91 25.37
N GLU A 478 -18.63 -2.28 24.65
CA GLU A 478 -19.71 -2.97 23.93
C GLU A 478 -19.36 -3.30 22.47
N GLY A 479 -18.27 -2.77 21.93
CA GLY A 479 -17.83 -2.95 20.54
C GLY A 479 -17.25 -1.69 19.89
N LEU A 480 -17.18 -1.68 18.57
CA LEU A 480 -16.65 -0.57 17.78
C LEU A 480 -17.75 0.44 17.43
N ARG A 481 -17.60 1.68 17.89
CA ARG A 481 -18.53 2.75 17.55
C ARG A 481 -18.18 3.39 16.21
N VAL A 482 -19.18 3.40 15.33
CA VAL A 482 -19.09 3.96 13.98
C VAL A 482 -18.99 5.50 14.05
N PRO A 483 -18.11 6.16 13.27
CA PRO A 483 -17.95 7.62 13.28
C PRO A 483 -19.08 8.35 12.54
N LEU A 484 -19.16 9.67 12.74
CA LEU A 484 -20.17 10.51 12.05
C LEU A 484 -20.01 10.49 10.53
N ILE A 485 -18.76 10.52 10.02
CA ILE A 485 -18.46 10.50 8.57
C ILE A 485 -18.98 9.23 7.87
N ALA A 486 -19.28 8.17 8.64
CA ALA A 486 -19.77 6.92 8.07
C ALA A 486 -21.27 6.96 7.69
N LEU A 487 -21.96 8.05 7.99
CA LEU A 487 -23.33 8.28 7.55
C LEU A 487 -23.35 8.74 6.08
N PRO A 488 -24.00 8.00 5.16
CA PRO A 488 -24.05 8.38 3.76
C PRO A 488 -24.63 9.80 3.56
N GLY A 489 -23.84 10.69 2.96
CA GLY A 489 -24.21 12.10 2.73
C GLY A 489 -23.70 13.08 3.79
N LEU A 490 -23.05 12.60 4.85
CA LEU A 490 -22.38 13.43 5.86
C LEU A 490 -20.89 13.51 5.54
N GLY A 491 -20.46 14.60 4.90
CA GLY A 491 -19.04 14.82 4.56
C GLY A 491 -18.19 15.20 5.78
N GLU A 492 -16.87 15.02 5.66
CA GLU A 492 -15.89 15.26 6.73
C GLU A 492 -16.03 16.64 7.39
N ASN A 493 -16.13 17.72 6.60
CA ASN A 493 -16.33 19.07 7.16
C ASN A 493 -17.59 19.18 8.01
N ALA A 494 -18.68 18.50 7.63
CA ALA A 494 -19.92 18.50 8.41
C ALA A 494 -19.73 17.73 9.72
N ALA A 495 -19.01 16.59 9.70
CA ALA A 495 -18.67 15.82 10.89
C ALA A 495 -17.83 16.64 11.88
N ILE A 496 -16.77 17.31 11.38
CA ILE A 496 -15.88 18.14 12.19
C ILE A 496 -16.62 19.36 12.77
N CYS A 497 -17.44 20.05 11.97
CA CYS A 497 -18.24 21.16 12.46
C CYS A 497 -19.25 20.73 13.53
N LEU A 498 -19.87 19.55 13.37
CA LEU A 498 -20.78 18.99 14.36
C LEU A 498 -20.05 18.68 15.66
N ASP A 499 -18.87 18.06 15.58
CA ASP A 499 -18.04 17.74 16.75
C ASP A 499 -17.56 18.99 17.48
N ARG A 500 -17.10 20.02 16.74
CA ARG A 500 -16.74 21.31 17.33
C ARG A 500 -17.93 21.93 18.06
N ALA A 501 -19.08 22.02 17.39
CA ALA A 501 -20.26 22.63 17.97
C ALA A 501 -20.70 21.91 19.24
N ARG A 502 -20.82 20.57 19.24
CA ARG A 502 -21.27 19.82 20.44
C ARG A 502 -20.30 19.93 21.62
N ARG A 503 -18.99 20.12 21.39
CA ARG A 503 -17.99 20.31 22.46
C ARG A 503 -18.13 21.64 23.18
N GLU A 504 -18.63 22.67 22.52
CA GLU A 504 -18.90 23.97 23.16
C GLU A 504 -20.09 23.88 24.11
N MET A 505 -21.16 23.21 23.68
CA MET A 505 -22.38 23.00 24.47
C MET A 505 -23.26 21.94 23.79
N ASN A 506 -24.00 21.16 24.56
CA ASN A 506 -25.05 20.26 24.04
C ASN A 506 -26.06 21.03 23.19
N PHE A 507 -26.69 20.32 22.24
CA PHE A 507 -27.72 20.91 21.41
C PHE A 507 -29.06 20.91 22.14
N CYS A 508 -29.80 22.02 22.03
CA CYS A 508 -31.12 22.16 22.65
C CYS A 508 -32.26 21.75 21.71
N SER A 509 -32.03 21.83 20.39
CA SER A 509 -33.00 21.43 19.35
C SER A 509 -32.31 21.10 18.03
N VAL A 510 -33.07 20.55 17.07
CA VAL A 510 -32.60 20.30 15.70
C VAL A 510 -32.25 21.62 15.00
N GLU A 511 -33.01 22.69 15.23
CA GLU A 511 -32.72 24.02 14.68
C GLU A 511 -31.42 24.63 15.24
N ASP A 512 -31.17 24.46 16.55
CA ASP A 512 -29.91 24.85 17.20
C ASP A 512 -28.71 24.11 16.60
N LEU A 513 -28.82 22.78 16.49
CA LEU A 513 -27.80 21.93 15.88
C LEU A 513 -27.48 22.36 14.45
N LYS A 514 -28.52 22.55 13.62
CA LYS A 514 -28.35 22.96 12.23
C LYS A 514 -27.61 24.29 12.11
N THR A 515 -27.93 25.23 12.99
CA THR A 515 -27.39 26.59 12.95
C THR A 515 -25.94 26.63 13.44
N ARG A 516 -25.65 26.03 14.61
CA ARG A 516 -24.31 26.03 15.21
C ARG A 516 -23.31 25.21 14.43
N ALA A 517 -23.70 24.03 13.96
CA ALA A 517 -22.84 23.17 13.14
C ALA A 517 -22.88 23.53 11.63
N ARG A 518 -23.65 24.55 11.23
CA ARG A 518 -23.79 25.04 9.84
C ARG A 518 -24.15 23.93 8.85
N LEU A 519 -25.09 23.07 9.23
CA LEU A 519 -25.46 21.89 8.45
C LEU A 519 -26.52 22.20 7.40
N SER A 520 -26.43 21.53 6.26
CA SER A 520 -27.49 21.56 5.25
C SER A 520 -28.71 20.76 5.72
N SER A 521 -29.89 21.05 5.16
CA SER A 521 -31.10 20.26 5.46
C SER A 521 -30.91 18.77 5.14
N ALA A 522 -30.18 18.45 4.07
CA ALA A 522 -29.89 17.07 3.69
C ALA A 522 -29.10 16.31 4.78
N VAL A 523 -28.14 16.96 5.43
CA VAL A 523 -27.37 16.33 6.53
C VAL A 523 -28.26 16.10 7.76
N ILE A 524 -29.19 17.03 8.05
CA ILE A 524 -30.16 16.85 9.13
C ILE A 524 -31.06 15.65 8.86
N ASP A 525 -31.53 15.47 7.63
CA ASP A 525 -32.36 14.33 7.24
C ASP A 525 -31.60 13.00 7.41
N VAL A 526 -30.30 12.98 7.07
CA VAL A 526 -29.42 11.81 7.29
C VAL A 526 -29.28 11.49 8.78
N LEU A 527 -29.01 12.48 9.62
CA LEU A 527 -28.90 12.30 11.08
C LEU A 527 -30.23 11.82 11.69
N LYS A 528 -31.35 12.35 11.20
CA LYS A 528 -32.70 11.96 11.65
C LYS A 528 -33.03 10.53 11.26
N LYS A 529 -32.76 10.14 10.00
CA LYS A 529 -32.97 8.77 9.48
C LYS A 529 -32.21 7.73 10.29
N ASN A 530 -30.99 8.08 10.72
CA ASN A 530 -30.11 7.20 11.50
C ASN A 530 -30.34 7.29 13.03
N GLY A 531 -31.40 7.98 13.47
CA GLY A 531 -31.78 8.04 14.88
C GLY A 531 -30.88 8.90 15.77
N CYS A 532 -29.88 9.59 15.22
CA CYS A 532 -28.94 10.42 15.98
C CYS A 532 -29.61 11.63 16.65
N LEU A 533 -30.77 12.07 16.15
CA LEU A 533 -31.53 13.21 16.68
C LEU A 533 -32.64 12.80 17.66
N LYS A 534 -32.71 11.53 18.08
CA LYS A 534 -33.74 11.05 18.98
C LYS A 534 -33.65 11.75 20.34
N GLY A 535 -34.76 12.35 20.77
CA GLY A 535 -34.84 13.09 22.02
C GLY A 535 -34.55 14.60 21.92
N LEU A 536 -34.12 15.10 20.75
CA LEU A 536 -34.04 16.53 20.50
C LEU A 536 -35.38 17.07 19.97
N PRO A 537 -35.93 18.17 20.54
CA PRO A 537 -37.08 18.83 19.97
C PRO A 537 -36.72 19.50 18.62
N GLU A 538 -37.70 19.68 17.74
CA GLU A 538 -37.46 20.33 16.43
C GLU A 538 -36.98 21.78 16.59
N LYS A 539 -37.54 22.51 17.57
CA LYS A 539 -37.23 23.91 17.87
C LYS A 539 -37.21 24.18 19.36
N ASN A 540 -36.44 25.17 19.77
CA ASN A 540 -36.52 25.73 21.11
C ASN A 540 -37.79 26.58 21.24
N GLN A 541 -38.52 26.44 22.35
CA GLN A 541 -39.67 27.31 22.65
C GLN A 541 -39.24 28.65 23.30
N LEU A 542 -38.01 28.70 23.81
CA LEU A 542 -37.40 29.87 24.46
C LEU A 542 -35.92 29.95 24.04
N THR A 543 -35.46 31.15 23.72
CA THR A 543 -34.05 31.45 23.43
C THR A 543 -33.61 32.51 24.42
N LEU A 544 -32.57 32.25 25.19
CA LEU A 544 -31.99 33.17 26.17
C LEU A 544 -30.62 33.65 25.66
N PHE A 545 -30.25 34.89 25.98
CA PHE A 545 -28.99 35.52 25.56
C PHE A 545 -27.77 34.95 26.28
#